data_AF-A0A800KPV4-F1
#
_entry.id   AF-A0A800KPV4-F1
#
_cell.length_a   1.000
_cell.length_b   1.000
_cell.length_c   1.000
_cell.angle_alpha   90.00
_cell.angle_beta   90.00
_cell.angle_gamma   90.00
#
_symmetry.space_group_name_H-M   'P 1'
#
loop_
_entity.id
_entity.type
_entity.pdbx_description
1 polymer ?
#
loop_
_entity_poly.entity_id
_entity_poly.type
_entity_poly.pdbx_seq_one_letter_code
_entity_poly.pdbx_strand_id
1 'polypeptide(L)'
;MPGTHLEPASVAQRVSQELFSGAVVALGPGLPCYLPDALPDTSGVWFIADSGALGSKGGEAHGSAVDAGENSASLLSGGSFTGVVDVAGILRGGHTDIAVLQPSQVAANGDFVHWTSEETAGLFAPGSAVDMAYGAATVIAVMPHQYPGGRSNIVSQCSLPVDGAGRVNIIITDVSVIKVTAAGLELVETAPGWTAEEIIAITDAPLTVSSDLKGMTFNVPTLEPTNKVYSSAIEALSDVLEGSIINVDGFAGPGGMAHYLMVGLRDLGVKKLQLISNTAGVARVSAFGVPNIIDHSILVENNQVVKATASYPVSPSASRPSAFEEAYNRGETELEVVPQGTLAERLRSGGAGVAAFYTPTGAGTLLGEGKEARIIDGKDYILETGLRADFCIIRGYKADTLGNVVYKGTSRNFNPVMATAAEITVVEVDEIVEPGQLGPEEIVTPGLFVNRIVVRPADFSAYLEI
;
A
#
# COMPACT_ATOMS: atom_id res chain seq x y z
N MET A 1 35.28 17.28 25.59
CA MET A 1 35.64 16.07 24.82
C MET A 1 34.43 15.81 23.96
N PRO A 2 34.59 15.54 22.65
CA PRO A 2 33.43 15.23 21.83
C PRO A 2 32.66 14.05 22.45
N GLY A 3 31.33 14.09 22.35
CA GLY A 3 30.46 13.04 22.84
C GLY A 3 30.75 11.69 22.19
N THR A 4 30.26 10.61 22.78
CA THR A 4 30.39 9.27 22.20
C THR A 4 29.39 9.13 21.05
N HIS A 5 29.85 8.70 19.88
CA HIS A 5 28.98 8.35 18.76
C HIS A 5 28.12 7.13 19.12
N LEU A 6 26.85 7.13 18.73
CA LEU A 6 25.94 6.01 18.98
C LEU A 6 26.29 4.80 18.12
N GLU A 7 26.20 3.62 18.71
CA GLU A 7 26.26 2.36 17.98
C GLU A 7 24.99 2.16 17.12
N PRO A 8 25.05 1.40 16.02
CA PRO A 8 23.90 1.16 15.13
C PRO A 8 22.62 0.71 15.84
N ALA A 9 22.73 -0.16 16.84
CA ALA A 9 21.58 -0.64 17.62
C ALA A 9 20.88 0.49 18.41
N SER A 10 21.64 1.45 18.95
CA SER A 10 21.07 2.61 19.65
C SER A 10 20.41 3.59 18.67
N VAL A 11 20.97 3.75 17.47
CA VAL A 11 20.32 4.51 16.40
C VAL A 11 19.00 3.85 16.02
N ALA A 12 18.96 2.53 15.84
CA ALA A 12 17.73 1.78 15.55
C ALA A 12 16.67 1.92 16.67
N GLN A 13 17.07 1.88 17.95
CA GLN A 13 16.20 2.15 19.09
C GLN A 13 15.65 3.58 19.11
N ARG A 14 16.41 4.55 18.57
CA ARG A 14 15.87 5.90 18.39
C ARG A 14 14.88 5.93 17.24
N VAL A 15 15.23 5.35 16.09
CA VAL A 15 14.36 5.32 14.90
C VAL A 15 13.02 4.64 15.23
N SER A 16 13.01 3.60 16.07
CA SER A 16 11.77 2.91 16.44
C SER A 16 10.73 3.81 17.12
N GLN A 17 11.15 4.93 17.74
CA GLN A 17 10.24 5.92 18.34
C GLN A 17 9.48 6.76 17.31
N GLU A 18 9.85 6.70 16.02
CA GLU A 18 9.09 7.31 14.92
C GLU A 18 8.00 6.37 14.37
N LEU A 19 7.96 5.12 14.84
CA LEU A 19 7.01 4.10 14.38
C LEU A 19 5.71 4.14 15.19
N PHE A 20 4.64 3.59 14.60
CA PHE A 20 3.35 3.43 15.24
C PHE A 20 2.75 2.04 14.97
N SER A 21 1.76 1.65 15.77
CA SER A 21 1.09 0.35 15.66
C SER A 21 0.50 0.14 14.26
N GLY A 22 0.85 -0.97 13.61
CA GLY A 22 0.37 -1.29 12.26
C GLY A 22 1.14 -0.61 11.12
N ALA A 23 2.16 0.21 11.40
CA ALA A 23 2.92 0.92 10.37
C ALA A 23 3.54 -0.04 9.35
N VAL A 24 3.51 0.37 8.08
CA VAL A 24 4.22 -0.27 6.97
C VAL A 24 5.52 0.47 6.70
N VAL A 25 6.63 -0.22 6.91
CA VAL A 25 7.98 0.37 6.92
C VAL A 25 8.84 -0.28 5.83
N ALA A 26 9.22 0.51 4.83
CA ALA A 26 10.20 0.09 3.83
C ALA A 26 11.61 0.36 4.34
N LEU A 27 12.47 -0.66 4.28
CA LEU A 27 13.85 -0.56 4.74
C LEU A 27 14.79 -0.53 3.56
N GLY A 28 15.67 0.48 3.53
CA GLY A 28 16.85 0.46 2.70
C GLY A 28 17.95 -0.41 3.31
N PRO A 29 18.98 -0.77 2.53
CA PRO A 29 20.15 -1.48 3.01
C PRO A 29 20.95 -0.66 4.05
N GLY A 30 21.71 -1.37 4.90
CA GLY A 30 22.66 -0.78 5.85
C GLY A 30 22.10 -0.62 7.26
N LEU A 31 22.26 0.57 7.87
CA LEU A 31 21.74 0.92 9.18
C LEU A 31 20.22 0.67 9.36
N PRO A 32 19.35 0.86 8.35
CA PRO A 32 17.93 0.56 8.50
C PRO A 32 17.64 -0.92 8.80
N CYS A 33 18.51 -1.85 8.37
CA CYS A 33 18.35 -3.30 8.62
C CYS A 33 18.44 -3.67 10.11
N TYR A 34 18.93 -2.79 10.98
CA TYR A 34 18.93 -3.00 12.44
C TYR A 34 17.57 -2.72 13.09
N LEU A 35 16.64 -2.07 12.38
CA LEU A 35 15.36 -1.62 12.94
C LEU A 35 14.41 -2.77 13.32
N PRO A 36 14.26 -3.84 12.52
CA PRO A 36 13.39 -4.96 12.91
C PRO A 36 13.78 -5.59 14.23
N ASP A 37 15.08 -5.77 14.48
CA ASP A 37 15.60 -6.40 15.70
C ASP A 37 15.52 -5.49 16.94
N ALA A 38 15.23 -4.20 16.75
CA ALA A 38 14.97 -3.27 17.84
C ALA A 38 13.55 -3.39 18.42
N LEU A 39 12.63 -4.06 17.71
CA LEU A 39 11.25 -4.28 18.14
C LEU A 39 11.00 -5.73 18.56
N PRO A 40 10.02 -5.97 19.46
CA PRO A 40 9.52 -7.32 19.69
C PRO A 40 8.74 -7.83 18.46
N ASP A 41 8.74 -9.15 18.27
CA ASP A 41 8.05 -9.84 17.17
C ASP A 41 6.53 -9.60 17.17
N THR A 42 5.98 -9.17 18.31
CA THR A 42 4.56 -8.85 18.52
C THR A 42 4.20 -7.40 18.20
N SER A 43 5.13 -6.58 17.71
CA SER A 43 4.91 -5.13 17.50
C SER A 43 3.82 -4.79 16.48
N GLY A 44 3.49 -5.71 15.57
CA GLY A 44 2.51 -5.48 14.51
C GLY A 44 2.96 -4.52 13.41
N VAL A 45 4.25 -4.18 13.36
CA VAL A 45 4.87 -3.37 12.29
C VAL A 45 5.24 -4.26 11.11
N TRP A 46 4.94 -3.81 9.90
CA TRP A 46 5.26 -4.52 8.67
C TRP A 46 6.57 -3.99 8.08
N PHE A 47 7.67 -4.68 8.34
CA PHE A 47 8.93 -4.41 7.65
C PHE A 47 8.94 -5.04 6.26
N ILE A 48 9.19 -4.22 5.25
CA ILE A 48 9.22 -4.62 3.85
C ILE A 48 10.64 -4.56 3.34
N ALA A 49 11.09 -5.68 2.77
CA ALA A 49 12.31 -5.74 1.99
C ALA A 49 11.95 -5.72 0.49
N ASP A 50 12.75 -5.00 -0.29
CA ASP A 50 12.66 -4.94 -1.75
C ASP A 50 12.87 -6.29 -2.44
N SER A 51 13.45 -7.25 -1.72
CA SER A 51 13.59 -8.66 -2.10
C SER A 51 12.27 -9.42 -2.29
N GLY A 52 11.14 -8.91 -1.76
CA GLY A 52 9.87 -9.63 -1.77
C GLY A 52 9.39 -10.11 -0.40
N ALA A 53 10.17 -9.94 0.67
CA ALA A 53 9.75 -10.33 2.01
C ALA A 53 8.90 -9.24 2.67
N LEU A 54 7.69 -9.61 3.10
CA LEU A 54 6.76 -8.75 3.82
C LEU A 54 6.61 -9.24 5.26
N GLY A 55 6.90 -8.39 6.24
CA GLY A 55 6.88 -8.75 7.66
C GLY A 55 8.06 -9.63 8.04
N SER A 56 9.28 -9.12 7.87
CA SER A 56 10.52 -9.84 8.19
C SER A 56 11.31 -9.21 9.35
N LYS A 57 12.23 -9.98 9.91
CA LYS A 57 13.22 -9.57 10.93
C LYS A 57 14.57 -10.25 10.69
N GLY A 58 15.61 -9.84 11.44
CA GLY A 58 16.89 -10.54 11.44
C GLY A 58 16.73 -12.02 11.79
N GLY A 59 17.46 -12.88 11.09
CA GLY A 59 17.25 -14.33 11.15
C GLY A 59 18.49 -15.17 10.89
N GLU A 60 18.39 -16.46 11.17
CA GLU A 60 19.49 -17.40 10.94
C GLU A 60 19.72 -17.67 9.44
N ALA A 61 20.96 -18.06 9.11
CA ALA A 61 21.47 -18.24 7.74
C ALA A 61 20.77 -19.32 6.88
N HIS A 62 19.71 -19.95 7.38
CA HIS A 62 19.01 -21.07 6.75
C HIS A 62 17.57 -20.73 6.29
N GLY A 63 17.14 -19.46 6.39
CA GLY A 63 15.85 -18.99 5.87
C GLY A 63 15.83 -18.79 4.35
N SER A 64 14.62 -18.79 3.76
CA SER A 64 14.39 -18.40 2.35
C SER A 64 14.09 -16.90 2.18
N ALA A 65 14.07 -16.15 3.28
CA ALA A 65 13.92 -14.70 3.27
C ALA A 65 15.29 -14.02 3.34
N VAL A 66 15.42 -12.91 2.62
CA VAL A 66 16.55 -11.99 2.72
C VAL A 66 16.03 -10.59 3.02
N ASP A 67 16.74 -9.85 3.87
CA ASP A 67 16.43 -8.45 4.14
C ASP A 67 16.92 -7.54 2.99
N ALA A 68 16.70 -6.24 3.13
CA ALA A 68 17.15 -5.24 2.15
C ALA A 68 18.69 -5.13 2.04
N GLY A 69 19.43 -5.63 3.02
CA GLY A 69 20.90 -5.70 3.02
C GLY A 69 21.45 -7.01 2.47
N GLU A 70 20.60 -7.86 1.87
CA GLU A 70 20.92 -9.21 1.38
C GLU A 70 21.37 -10.18 2.48
N ASN A 71 21.12 -9.85 3.75
CA ASN A 71 21.37 -10.75 4.87
C ASN A 71 20.22 -11.74 5.02
N SER A 72 20.51 -12.90 5.60
CA SER A 72 19.47 -13.86 5.93
C SER A 72 18.47 -13.27 6.93
N ALA A 73 17.19 -13.46 6.63
CA ALA A 73 16.09 -12.97 7.42
C ALA A 73 15.12 -14.12 7.78
N SER A 74 14.30 -13.87 8.78
CA SER A 74 13.16 -14.71 9.14
C SER A 74 11.87 -13.93 8.90
N LEU A 75 10.82 -14.63 8.47
CA LEU A 75 9.48 -14.05 8.46
C LEU A 75 8.91 -14.05 9.87
N LEU A 76 8.22 -12.96 10.22
CA LEU A 76 7.36 -12.89 11.40
C LEU A 76 6.14 -13.79 11.20
N SER A 77 5.41 -14.07 12.29
CA SER A 77 4.14 -14.79 12.17
C SER A 77 3.14 -13.98 11.34
N GLY A 78 2.65 -14.54 10.23
CA GLY A 78 1.85 -13.81 9.24
C GLY A 78 2.67 -13.00 8.22
N GLY A 79 4.01 -13.13 8.22
CA GLY A 79 4.84 -12.67 7.11
C GLY A 79 4.56 -13.46 5.83
N SER A 80 4.85 -12.87 4.67
CA SER A 80 4.60 -13.47 3.36
C SER A 80 5.67 -13.09 2.34
N PHE A 81 5.65 -13.78 1.20
CA PHE A 81 6.49 -13.47 0.05
C PHE A 81 5.67 -12.89 -1.10
N THR A 82 6.28 -12.01 -1.86
CA THR A 82 5.68 -11.45 -3.07
C THR A 82 6.72 -11.19 -4.16
N GLY A 83 6.26 -10.93 -5.37
CA GLY A 83 7.15 -10.65 -6.50
C GLY A 83 7.64 -9.20 -6.52
N VAL A 84 8.72 -8.95 -7.26
CA VAL A 84 9.29 -7.59 -7.40
C VAL A 84 8.30 -6.56 -7.96
N VAL A 85 7.38 -6.98 -8.83
CA VAL A 85 6.34 -6.09 -9.38
C VAL A 85 5.38 -5.62 -8.29
N ASP A 86 5.05 -6.51 -7.36
CA ASP A 86 4.14 -6.22 -6.25
C ASP A 86 4.83 -5.36 -5.19
N VAL A 87 6.09 -5.65 -4.85
CA VAL A 87 6.87 -4.78 -3.95
C VAL A 87 7.04 -3.39 -4.54
N ALA A 88 7.42 -3.27 -5.81
CA ALA A 88 7.51 -1.97 -6.46
C ALA A 88 6.16 -1.24 -6.48
N GLY A 89 5.05 -1.98 -6.58
CA GLY A 89 3.70 -1.46 -6.42
C GLY A 89 3.39 -0.97 -5.01
N ILE A 90 3.83 -1.66 -3.97
CA ILE A 90 3.69 -1.24 -2.57
C ILE A 90 4.48 0.05 -2.32
N LEU A 91 5.75 0.07 -2.72
CA LEU A 91 6.66 1.17 -2.48
C LEU A 91 6.19 2.45 -3.18
N ARG A 92 5.78 2.36 -4.45
CA ARG A 92 5.35 3.51 -5.25
C ARG A 92 3.87 3.88 -5.10
N GLY A 93 3.02 2.91 -4.75
CA GLY A 93 1.56 3.03 -4.74
C GLY A 93 0.97 3.77 -3.54
N GLY A 94 1.80 4.29 -2.65
CA GLY A 94 1.37 4.98 -1.44
C GLY A 94 0.95 4.04 -0.31
N HIS A 95 1.47 2.80 -0.29
CA HIS A 95 1.16 1.79 0.73
C HIS A 95 2.21 1.68 1.83
N THR A 96 3.18 2.60 1.83
CA THR A 96 4.27 2.65 2.80
C THR A 96 4.10 3.89 3.67
N ASP A 97 4.02 3.71 4.98
CA ASP A 97 3.93 4.84 5.90
C ASP A 97 5.30 5.53 6.04
N ILE A 98 6.35 4.72 6.20
CA ILE A 98 7.69 5.18 6.51
C ILE A 98 8.72 4.48 5.63
N ALA A 99 9.57 5.25 4.94
CA ALA A 99 10.78 4.75 4.32
C ALA A 99 11.98 5.11 5.19
N VAL A 100 12.78 4.12 5.58
CA VAL A 100 14.01 4.32 6.34
C VAL A 100 15.19 4.01 5.43
N LEU A 101 15.94 5.03 5.05
CA LEU A 101 17.02 4.95 4.07
C LEU A 101 18.35 5.35 4.68
N GLN A 102 19.45 4.80 4.18
CA GLN A 102 20.80 5.29 4.49
C GLN A 102 21.38 6.03 3.28
N PRO A 103 21.13 7.34 3.14
CA PRO A 103 21.79 8.15 2.13
C PRO A 103 23.28 8.38 2.45
N SER A 104 24.06 8.68 1.42
CA SER A 104 25.44 9.19 1.50
C SER A 104 25.49 10.68 1.80
N GLN A 105 24.53 11.44 1.26
CA GLN A 105 24.37 12.87 1.50
C GLN A 105 22.90 13.20 1.68
N VAL A 106 22.60 14.13 2.60
CA VAL A 106 21.30 14.80 2.67
C VAL A 106 21.53 16.31 2.66
N ALA A 107 20.83 17.02 1.78
CA ALA A 107 20.93 18.46 1.67
C ALA A 107 19.93 19.19 2.57
N ALA A 108 20.15 20.49 2.78
CA ALA A 108 19.31 21.33 3.63
C ALA A 108 17.82 21.40 3.22
N ASN A 109 17.52 21.13 1.95
CA ASN A 109 16.18 21.09 1.37
C ASN A 109 15.55 19.68 1.37
N GLY A 110 16.24 18.67 1.91
CA GLY A 110 15.80 17.27 1.92
C GLY A 110 16.10 16.50 0.63
N ASP A 111 16.88 17.05 -0.29
CA ASP A 111 17.47 16.26 -1.37
C ASP A 111 18.40 15.20 -0.77
N PHE A 112 18.44 14.01 -1.36
CA PHE A 112 19.41 12.99 -0.95
C PHE A 112 20.12 12.34 -2.12
N VAL A 113 21.32 11.87 -1.82
CA VAL A 113 22.12 10.96 -2.65
C VAL A 113 22.22 9.65 -1.89
N HIS A 114 21.98 8.52 -2.54
CA HIS A 114 22.01 7.21 -1.91
C HIS A 114 23.42 6.59 -1.96
N TRP A 115 23.74 5.84 -3.02
CA TRP A 115 25.00 5.09 -3.12
C TRP A 115 26.02 5.64 -4.10
N THR A 116 25.65 6.66 -4.87
CA THR A 116 26.63 7.33 -5.72
C THR A 116 27.72 7.93 -4.83
N SER A 117 28.99 7.63 -5.11
CA SER A 117 30.15 8.22 -4.42
C SER A 117 30.97 9.03 -5.41
N GLU A 118 31.99 9.73 -4.91
CA GLU A 118 32.94 10.43 -5.78
C GLU A 118 33.78 9.44 -6.62
N GLU A 119 34.11 8.25 -6.09
CA GLU A 119 34.84 7.24 -6.84
C GLU A 119 33.99 6.58 -7.95
N THR A 120 32.67 6.58 -7.78
CA THR A 120 31.71 6.00 -8.74
C THR A 120 30.92 7.06 -9.49
N ALA A 121 31.40 8.29 -9.54
CA ALA A 121 30.73 9.41 -10.22
C ALA A 121 30.39 9.05 -11.68
N GLY A 122 29.09 8.96 -11.98
CA GLY A 122 28.56 8.56 -13.30
C GLY A 122 27.97 7.14 -13.35
N LEU A 123 28.18 6.32 -12.32
CA LEU A 123 27.51 5.03 -12.13
C LEU A 123 26.32 5.23 -11.17
N PHE A 124 25.16 5.51 -11.76
CA PHE A 124 23.93 5.71 -11.01
C PHE A 124 23.28 4.36 -10.65
N ALA A 125 23.12 4.10 -9.35
CA ALA A 125 22.54 2.87 -8.82
C ALA A 125 21.38 3.22 -7.86
N PRO A 126 20.19 3.55 -8.40
CA PRO A 126 19.07 4.05 -7.59
C PRO A 126 18.48 2.97 -6.67
N GLY A 127 18.63 1.69 -7.03
CA GLY A 127 17.98 0.58 -6.33
C GLY A 127 16.49 0.81 -6.15
N SER A 128 15.95 0.28 -5.06
CA SER A 128 14.57 0.51 -4.60
C SER A 128 14.40 1.83 -3.82
N ALA A 129 15.50 2.50 -3.44
CA ALA A 129 15.48 3.68 -2.58
C ALA A 129 14.69 4.85 -3.18
N VAL A 130 14.69 4.99 -4.51
CA VAL A 130 13.91 6.03 -5.20
C VAL A 130 12.41 5.73 -5.08
N ASP A 131 11.98 4.49 -5.36
CA ASP A 131 10.57 4.12 -5.20
C ASP A 131 10.10 4.29 -3.74
N MET A 132 10.93 3.87 -2.77
CA MET A 132 10.67 4.06 -1.34
C MET A 132 10.47 5.54 -0.98
N ALA A 133 11.39 6.41 -1.42
CA ALA A 133 11.38 7.82 -1.06
C ALA A 133 10.22 8.61 -1.70
N TYR A 134 9.74 8.17 -2.86
CA TYR A 134 8.67 8.86 -3.58
C TYR A 134 7.26 8.39 -3.20
N GLY A 135 7.12 7.15 -2.71
CA GLY A 135 5.80 6.64 -2.32
C GLY A 135 5.55 6.53 -0.82
N ALA A 136 6.57 6.67 0.04
CA ALA A 136 6.34 6.74 1.49
C ALA A 136 5.77 8.09 1.95
N ALA A 137 4.91 8.07 2.97
CA ALA A 137 4.37 9.29 3.57
C ALA A 137 5.46 10.08 4.34
N THR A 138 6.38 9.37 4.99
CA THR A 138 7.53 9.95 5.69
C THR A 138 8.82 9.24 5.28
N VAL A 139 9.87 10.00 5.00
CA VAL A 139 11.21 9.49 4.71
C VAL A 139 12.17 9.88 5.83
N ILE A 140 12.77 8.87 6.45
CA ILE A 140 13.77 9.00 7.51
C ILE A 140 15.14 8.60 6.94
N ALA A 141 16.07 9.55 6.92
CA ALA A 141 17.48 9.28 6.64
C ALA A 141 18.18 8.82 7.93
N VAL A 142 18.71 7.60 7.94
CA VAL A 142 19.49 7.02 9.04
C VAL A 142 20.93 6.85 8.57
N MET A 143 21.83 7.68 9.08
CA MET A 143 23.18 7.81 8.52
C MET A 143 24.19 8.28 9.57
N PRO A 144 25.49 7.95 9.44
CA PRO A 144 26.52 8.64 10.19
C PRO A 144 26.48 10.14 9.92
N HIS A 145 26.73 10.97 10.93
CA HIS A 145 26.74 12.42 10.77
C HIS A 145 27.88 12.90 9.87
N GLN A 146 29.02 12.21 9.93
CA GLN A 146 30.20 12.46 9.09
C GLN A 146 30.71 11.17 8.44
N TYR A 147 31.27 11.27 7.23
CA TYR A 147 32.06 10.21 6.61
C TYR A 147 33.33 9.91 7.42
N PRO A 148 33.90 8.69 7.29
CA PRO A 148 35.28 8.44 7.72
C PRO A 148 36.21 9.49 7.09
N GLY A 149 36.94 10.23 7.93
CA GLY A 149 37.75 11.38 7.50
C GLY A 149 37.17 12.75 7.88
N GLY A 150 35.98 12.81 8.47
CA GLY A 150 35.44 14.02 9.12
C GLY A 150 34.68 14.98 8.21
N ARG A 151 34.35 14.56 6.98
CA ARG A 151 33.46 15.33 6.11
C ARG A 151 32.01 15.13 6.54
N SER A 152 31.23 16.22 6.66
CA SER A 152 29.80 16.12 6.97
C SER A 152 29.02 15.41 5.86
N ASN A 153 28.05 14.59 6.24
CA ASN A 153 27.10 13.99 5.30
C ASN A 153 25.82 14.82 5.16
N ILE A 154 25.66 15.83 6.01
CA ILE A 154 24.55 16.77 5.99
C ILE A 154 25.08 18.07 5.38
N VAL A 155 24.77 18.27 4.10
CA VAL A 155 25.42 19.24 3.22
C VAL A 155 24.50 20.40 2.86
N SER A 156 25.06 21.55 2.51
CA SER A 156 24.25 22.67 2.02
C SER A 156 23.52 22.32 0.71
N GLN A 157 24.20 21.56 -0.16
CA GLN A 157 23.66 21.03 -1.41
C GLN A 157 24.38 19.71 -1.75
N CYS A 158 23.66 18.73 -2.29
CA CYS A 158 24.27 17.50 -2.79
C CYS A 158 25.29 17.80 -3.90
N SER A 159 26.50 17.24 -3.77
CA SER A 159 27.57 17.38 -4.77
C SER A 159 27.52 16.30 -5.85
N LEU A 160 26.65 15.30 -5.66
CA LEU A 160 26.45 14.14 -6.53
C LEU A 160 25.02 14.13 -7.09
N PRO A 161 24.74 13.35 -8.15
CA PRO A 161 23.39 13.24 -8.71
C PRO A 161 22.36 12.86 -7.64
N VAL A 162 21.32 13.69 -7.51
CA VAL A 162 20.25 13.52 -6.53
C VAL A 162 19.37 12.32 -6.92
N ASP A 163 19.16 11.41 -5.97
CA ASP A 163 18.29 10.24 -6.11
C ASP A 163 16.83 10.61 -5.78
N GLY A 164 16.62 11.47 -4.78
CA GLY A 164 15.29 12.00 -4.47
C GLY A 164 15.31 13.45 -4.04
N ALA A 165 14.56 14.27 -4.76
CA ALA A 165 14.50 15.71 -4.54
C ALA A 165 13.48 16.08 -3.44
N GLY A 166 13.95 16.75 -2.39
CA GLY A 166 13.14 17.22 -1.27
C GLY A 166 12.26 16.14 -0.68
N ARG A 167 12.79 14.93 -0.51
CA ARG A 167 12.04 13.76 -0.02
C ARG A 167 12.28 13.49 1.47
N VAL A 168 13.49 13.75 1.98
CA VAL A 168 13.81 13.47 3.40
C VAL A 168 13.04 14.40 4.33
N ASN A 169 12.36 13.83 5.33
CA ASN A 169 11.64 14.58 6.37
C ASN A 169 12.43 14.66 7.68
N ILE A 170 13.15 13.59 8.04
CA ILE A 170 13.89 13.47 9.29
C ILE A 170 15.27 12.89 8.99
N ILE A 171 16.30 13.43 9.62
CA ILE A 171 17.66 12.90 9.60
C ILE A 171 17.99 12.45 11.02
N ILE A 172 18.23 11.15 11.20
CA ILE A 172 18.66 10.55 12.46
C ILE A 172 20.09 10.07 12.26
N THR A 173 20.97 10.59 13.10
CA THR A 173 22.40 10.25 13.06
C THR A 173 22.85 9.62 14.36
N ASP A 174 24.11 9.24 14.38
CA ASP A 174 24.84 8.79 15.56
C ASP A 174 25.07 9.88 16.62
N VAL A 175 24.74 11.14 16.33
CA VAL A 175 24.93 12.28 17.26
C VAL A 175 23.69 13.18 17.44
N SER A 176 22.68 13.08 16.57
CA SER A 176 21.56 14.03 16.55
C SER A 176 20.31 13.52 15.83
N VAL A 177 19.17 14.17 16.13
CA VAL A 177 17.95 14.12 15.31
C VAL A 177 17.67 15.52 14.75
N ILE A 178 17.46 15.60 13.44
CA ILE A 178 17.25 16.85 12.69
C ILE A 178 15.98 16.72 11.86
N LYS A 179 15.11 17.73 11.90
CA LYS A 179 13.95 17.83 11.03
C LYS A 179 14.27 18.63 9.78
N VAL A 180 13.79 18.18 8.64
CA VAL A 180 13.80 18.93 7.39
C VAL A 180 12.48 19.69 7.28
N THR A 181 12.55 21.02 7.28
CA THR A 181 11.38 21.90 7.24
C THR A 181 11.42 22.80 6.01
N ALA A 182 10.32 23.50 5.73
CA ALA A 182 10.30 24.52 4.68
C ALA A 182 11.29 25.68 4.93
N ALA A 183 11.73 25.89 6.18
CA ALA A 183 12.71 26.91 6.55
C ALA A 183 14.16 26.40 6.55
N GLY A 184 14.38 25.11 6.25
CA GLY A 184 15.67 24.43 6.34
C GLY A 184 15.73 23.42 7.47
N LEU A 185 16.95 23.09 7.91
CA LEU A 185 17.20 22.07 8.91
C LEU A 185 17.06 22.60 10.34
N GLU A 186 16.34 21.85 11.18
CA GLU A 186 16.19 22.15 12.61
C GLU A 186 16.69 20.98 13.46
N LEU A 187 17.71 21.24 14.29
CA LEU A 187 18.20 20.31 15.31
C LEU A 187 17.18 20.19 16.45
N VAL A 188 16.64 18.99 16.64
CA VAL A 188 15.60 18.73 17.64
C VAL A 188 16.07 17.83 18.79
N GLU A 189 17.08 16.99 18.57
CA GLU A 189 17.67 16.18 19.64
C GLU A 189 19.19 16.04 19.51
N THR A 190 19.88 15.93 20.65
CA THR A 190 21.31 15.61 20.72
C THR A 190 21.56 14.27 21.41
N ALA A 191 22.54 13.52 20.91
CA ALA A 191 22.96 12.28 21.55
C ALA A 191 23.66 12.55 22.90
N PRO A 192 23.71 11.56 23.82
CA PRO A 192 24.37 11.72 25.11
C PRO A 192 25.82 12.22 24.98
N GLY A 193 26.12 13.34 25.64
CA GLY A 193 27.45 13.95 25.65
C GLY A 193 27.73 14.91 24.49
N TRP A 194 26.79 15.13 23.57
CA TRP A 194 26.89 16.12 22.50
C TRP A 194 26.14 17.40 22.83
N THR A 195 26.77 18.54 22.54
CA THR A 195 26.16 19.87 22.57
C THR A 195 25.67 20.29 21.19
N ALA A 196 24.71 21.23 21.14
CA ALA A 196 24.22 21.76 19.87
C ALA A 196 25.35 22.46 19.08
N GLU A 197 26.23 23.18 19.77
CA GLU A 197 27.37 23.87 19.18
C GLU A 197 28.36 22.90 18.52
N GLU A 198 28.63 21.75 19.15
CA GLU A 198 29.49 20.72 18.58
C GLU A 198 28.87 20.10 17.32
N ILE A 199 27.56 19.82 17.34
CA ILE A 199 26.83 19.26 16.19
C ILE A 199 26.83 20.26 15.02
N ILE A 200 26.53 21.54 15.28
CA ILE A 200 26.58 22.60 14.26
C ILE A 200 27.99 22.70 13.66
N ALA A 201 29.04 22.58 14.47
CA ALA A 201 30.42 22.67 13.99
C ALA A 201 30.84 21.52 13.05
N ILE A 202 30.13 20.38 13.10
CA ILE A 202 30.37 19.21 12.23
C ILE A 202 29.31 19.02 11.13
N THR A 203 28.33 19.94 11.05
CA THR A 203 27.31 20.00 10.00
C THR A 203 27.73 21.03 8.95
N ASP A 204 27.74 20.65 7.65
CA ASP A 204 28.04 21.61 6.58
C ASP A 204 26.82 22.49 6.21
N ALA A 205 25.62 21.90 6.27
CA ALA A 205 24.38 22.63 6.05
C ALA A 205 24.09 23.68 7.16
N PRO A 206 23.44 24.81 6.85
CA PRO A 206 22.85 25.67 7.86
C PRO A 206 21.85 24.92 8.74
N LEU A 207 22.06 24.96 10.06
CA LEU A 207 21.29 24.22 11.05
C LEU A 207 20.80 25.15 12.15
N THR A 208 19.49 25.30 12.30
CA THR A 208 18.89 26.04 13.42
C THR A 208 18.66 25.10 14.61
N VAL A 209 18.67 25.64 15.83
CA VAL A 209 18.40 24.86 17.05
C VAL A 209 16.96 25.06 17.49
N SER A 210 16.23 23.96 17.73
CA SER A 210 14.87 24.05 18.22
C SER A 210 14.80 24.66 19.61
N SER A 211 13.77 25.45 19.88
CA SER A 211 13.51 25.98 21.23
C SER A 211 13.14 24.89 22.24
N ASP A 212 12.76 23.70 21.76
CA ASP A 212 12.43 22.51 22.57
C ASP A 212 13.47 21.39 22.37
N LEU A 213 14.74 21.77 22.17
CA LEU A 213 15.86 20.82 22.02
C LEU A 213 15.92 19.84 23.21
N LYS A 214 15.97 18.54 22.90
CA LYS A 214 16.01 17.46 23.90
C LYS A 214 17.26 16.62 23.78
N GLY A 215 17.59 15.88 24.84
CA GLY A 215 18.49 14.74 24.72
C GLY A 215 17.76 13.56 24.10
N MET A 216 18.42 12.82 23.20
CA MET A 216 17.89 11.59 22.64
C MET A 216 17.58 10.58 23.74
N THR A 217 16.46 9.87 23.59
CA THR A 217 16.15 8.69 24.39
C THR A 217 16.14 7.44 23.51
N PHE A 218 16.21 6.27 24.14
CA PHE A 218 16.34 4.98 23.44
C PHE A 218 15.26 3.99 23.92
N ASN A 219 14.12 4.52 24.38
CA ASN A 219 13.01 3.70 24.83
C ASN A 219 12.31 3.11 23.61
N VAL A 220 12.29 1.79 23.51
CA VAL A 220 11.53 1.09 22.47
C VAL A 220 10.03 1.24 22.77
N PRO A 221 9.22 1.76 21.84
CA PRO A 221 7.79 1.93 22.08
C PRO A 221 7.08 0.58 22.18
N THR A 222 6.02 0.54 23.00
CA THR A 222 5.08 -0.59 22.99
C THR A 222 4.12 -0.39 21.81
N LEU A 223 4.32 -1.19 20.78
CA LEU A 223 3.48 -1.25 19.58
C LEU A 223 2.72 -2.58 19.59
N GLU A 224 1.52 -2.59 19.03
CA GLU A 224 0.64 -3.75 18.99
C GLU A 224 0.02 -3.88 17.59
N PRO A 225 -0.36 -5.09 17.14
CA PRO A 225 -1.09 -5.25 15.89
C PRO A 225 -2.44 -4.53 15.95
N THR A 226 -2.83 -3.91 14.84
CA THR A 226 -4.16 -3.29 14.73
C THR A 226 -5.23 -4.38 14.75
N ASN A 227 -6.27 -4.22 15.57
CA ASN A 227 -7.42 -5.11 15.50
C ASN A 227 -8.24 -4.80 14.24
N LYS A 228 -8.23 -5.74 13.29
CA LYS A 228 -8.94 -5.64 12.01
C LYS A 228 -10.25 -6.41 11.97
N VAL A 229 -10.64 -7.11 13.04
CA VAL A 229 -11.82 -7.99 13.03
C VAL A 229 -13.06 -7.23 13.50
N TYR A 230 -14.09 -7.21 12.65
CA TYR A 230 -15.36 -6.55 12.90
C TYR A 230 -16.48 -7.58 13.09
N SER A 231 -17.50 -7.22 13.87
CA SER A 231 -18.56 -8.16 14.24
C SER A 231 -19.62 -8.37 13.15
N SER A 232 -19.75 -7.43 12.22
CA SER A 232 -20.75 -7.48 11.15
C SER A 232 -20.37 -6.65 9.92
N ALA A 233 -21.04 -6.92 8.79
CA ALA A 233 -20.89 -6.13 7.57
C ALA A 233 -21.26 -4.64 7.76
N ILE A 234 -22.30 -4.34 8.54
CA ILE A 234 -22.74 -2.96 8.80
C ILE A 234 -21.66 -2.20 9.59
N GLU A 235 -21.12 -2.82 10.65
CA GLU A 235 -20.08 -2.19 11.46
C GLU A 235 -18.82 -1.91 10.63
N ALA A 236 -18.39 -2.89 9.83
CA ALA A 236 -17.22 -2.79 8.98
C ALA A 236 -17.35 -1.79 7.82
N LEU A 237 -18.56 -1.31 7.50
CA LEU A 237 -18.85 -0.38 6.41
C LEU A 237 -19.48 0.94 6.91
N SER A 238 -19.53 1.15 8.23
CA SER A 238 -20.32 2.21 8.87
C SER A 238 -19.89 3.65 8.53
N ASP A 239 -18.68 3.84 8.01
CA ASP A 239 -18.08 5.10 7.61
C ASP A 239 -18.01 5.30 6.08
N VAL A 240 -18.67 4.44 5.30
CA VAL A 240 -18.88 4.67 3.86
C VAL A 240 -19.73 5.92 3.67
N LEU A 241 -19.24 6.87 2.88
CA LEU A 241 -19.89 8.17 2.67
C LEU A 241 -20.74 8.18 1.40
N GLU A 242 -21.73 9.09 1.36
CA GLU A 242 -22.48 9.36 0.13
C GLU A 242 -21.52 9.84 -0.97
N GLY A 243 -21.66 9.30 -2.18
CA GLY A 243 -20.77 9.65 -3.29
C GLY A 243 -19.53 8.77 -3.45
N SER A 244 -19.24 7.90 -2.48
CA SER A 244 -18.03 7.07 -2.48
C SER A 244 -17.90 6.19 -3.73
N ILE A 245 -16.67 6.06 -4.19
CA ILE A 245 -16.25 5.10 -5.20
C ILE A 245 -15.94 3.79 -4.50
N ILE A 246 -16.60 2.71 -4.90
CA ILE A 246 -16.48 1.40 -4.26
C ILE A 246 -16.07 0.34 -5.27
N ASN A 247 -14.90 -0.26 -5.05
CA ASN A 247 -14.54 -1.51 -5.69
C ASN A 247 -15.40 -2.63 -5.12
N VAL A 248 -16.09 -3.37 -5.99
CA VAL A 248 -16.91 -4.52 -5.60
C VAL A 248 -16.43 -5.73 -6.36
N ASP A 249 -16.03 -6.75 -5.62
CA ASP A 249 -15.37 -7.92 -6.17
C ASP A 249 -16.26 -8.82 -7.04
N GLY A 250 -15.58 -9.84 -7.57
CA GLY A 250 -16.22 -11.05 -8.05
C GLY A 250 -16.28 -11.21 -9.56
N PHE A 251 -16.50 -12.46 -9.92
CA PHE A 251 -16.72 -12.93 -11.27
C PHE A 251 -17.94 -13.85 -11.20
N ALA A 252 -18.99 -13.54 -11.96
CA ALA A 252 -20.27 -14.23 -11.84
C ALA A 252 -20.09 -15.77 -11.97
N GLY A 253 -20.29 -16.52 -10.87
CA GLY A 253 -19.96 -17.95 -10.81
C GLY A 253 -19.72 -18.51 -9.39
N PRO A 254 -19.36 -19.80 -9.28
CA PRO A 254 -19.32 -20.57 -8.01
C PRO A 254 -18.28 -20.11 -6.98
N GLY A 255 -17.44 -19.14 -7.31
CA GLY A 255 -16.51 -18.49 -6.38
C GLY A 255 -17.17 -17.45 -5.46
N GLY A 256 -18.37 -16.97 -5.83
CA GLY A 256 -19.12 -15.96 -5.09
C GLY A 256 -18.54 -14.54 -5.19
N MET A 257 -19.32 -13.58 -4.73
CA MET A 257 -18.91 -12.20 -4.44
C MET A 257 -18.90 -12.00 -2.93
N ALA A 258 -18.52 -10.80 -2.47
CA ALA A 258 -18.67 -10.34 -1.10
C ALA A 258 -20.14 -10.08 -0.74
N HIS A 259 -20.98 -11.12 -0.80
CA HIS A 259 -22.43 -11.02 -0.71
C HIS A 259 -22.91 -10.46 0.63
N TYR A 260 -22.26 -10.82 1.74
CA TYR A 260 -22.65 -10.37 3.07
C TYR A 260 -22.28 -8.89 3.27
N LEU A 261 -21.10 -8.47 2.81
CA LEU A 261 -20.71 -7.06 2.76
C LEU A 261 -21.63 -6.24 1.85
N MET A 262 -22.01 -6.78 0.69
CA MET A 262 -22.92 -6.11 -0.24
C MET A 262 -24.32 -5.91 0.37
N VAL A 263 -24.82 -6.87 1.14
CA VAL A 263 -26.05 -6.73 1.94
C VAL A 263 -25.89 -5.67 3.02
N GLY A 264 -24.76 -5.65 3.74
CA GLY A 264 -24.47 -4.60 4.72
C GLY A 264 -24.47 -3.20 4.10
N LEU A 265 -23.83 -3.04 2.95
CA LEU A 265 -23.81 -1.79 2.18
C LEU A 265 -25.22 -1.38 1.71
N ARG A 266 -26.05 -2.35 1.32
CA ARG A 266 -27.46 -2.09 0.98
C ARG A 266 -28.21 -1.54 2.19
N ASP A 267 -28.07 -2.20 3.32
CA ASP A 267 -28.84 -1.92 4.54
C ASP A 267 -28.42 -0.61 5.21
N LEU A 268 -27.16 -0.20 5.06
CA LEU A 268 -26.70 1.15 5.41
C LEU A 268 -27.41 2.24 4.59
N GLY A 269 -27.90 1.92 3.39
CA GLY A 269 -28.70 2.82 2.57
C GLY A 269 -27.94 4.02 1.98
N VAL A 270 -26.60 4.03 2.05
CA VAL A 270 -25.74 5.09 1.51
C VAL A 270 -26.01 5.29 0.02
N LYS A 271 -26.19 6.54 -0.40
CA LYS A 271 -26.62 6.88 -1.77
C LYS A 271 -25.45 7.37 -2.63
N LYS A 272 -25.74 7.56 -3.91
CA LYS A 272 -24.82 8.12 -4.92
C LYS A 272 -23.48 7.38 -5.04
N LEU A 273 -23.51 6.07 -4.82
CA LEU A 273 -22.34 5.22 -4.94
C LEU A 273 -21.92 5.10 -6.41
N GLN A 274 -20.61 5.10 -6.63
CA GLN A 274 -20.00 4.81 -7.91
C GLN A 274 -19.30 3.46 -7.81
N LEU A 275 -19.75 2.47 -8.59
CA LEU A 275 -19.24 1.11 -8.49
C LEU A 275 -18.16 0.83 -9.52
N ILE A 276 -17.08 0.18 -9.10
CA ILE A 276 -16.08 -0.40 -10.00
C ILE A 276 -16.11 -1.91 -9.80
N SER A 277 -16.53 -2.64 -10.83
CA SER A 277 -16.60 -4.11 -10.77
C SER A 277 -16.51 -4.71 -12.16
N ASN A 278 -16.16 -5.99 -12.27
CA ASN A 278 -16.21 -6.68 -13.55
C ASN A 278 -17.63 -6.69 -14.15
N THR A 279 -18.66 -6.75 -13.28
CA THR A 279 -20.07 -6.83 -13.67
C THR A 279 -20.90 -5.74 -12.99
N ALA A 280 -22.09 -5.42 -13.53
CA ALA A 280 -23.02 -4.45 -12.94
C ALA A 280 -24.40 -5.07 -12.67
N GLY A 281 -24.46 -6.27 -12.07
CA GLY A 281 -25.74 -6.91 -11.70
C GLY A 281 -26.31 -7.88 -12.75
N VAL A 282 -25.44 -8.51 -13.53
CA VAL A 282 -25.84 -9.42 -14.62
C VAL A 282 -25.97 -10.89 -14.17
N ALA A 283 -25.56 -11.24 -12.95
CA ALA A 283 -25.50 -12.65 -12.52
C ALA A 283 -26.90 -13.25 -12.42
N ARG A 284 -27.87 -12.50 -11.88
CA ARG A 284 -29.29 -12.90 -11.77
C ARG A 284 -29.96 -13.21 -13.11
N VAL A 285 -29.65 -12.43 -14.14
CA VAL A 285 -30.33 -12.50 -15.45
C VAL A 285 -29.63 -13.41 -16.46
N SER A 286 -28.32 -13.62 -16.29
CA SER A 286 -27.50 -14.40 -17.23
C SER A 286 -27.40 -15.89 -16.88
N ALA A 287 -27.99 -16.33 -15.77
CA ALA A 287 -27.76 -17.67 -15.20
C ALA A 287 -26.27 -17.98 -14.97
N PHE A 288 -25.45 -16.94 -14.72
CA PHE A 288 -24.09 -17.11 -14.25
C PHE A 288 -24.15 -17.53 -12.77
N GLY A 289 -24.32 -18.84 -12.54
CA GLY A 289 -24.62 -19.41 -11.23
C GLY A 289 -26.05 -19.97 -11.14
N VAL A 290 -26.46 -20.32 -9.93
CA VAL A 290 -27.82 -20.77 -9.59
C VAL A 290 -28.78 -19.56 -9.45
N PRO A 291 -30.11 -19.73 -9.63
CA PRO A 291 -31.07 -18.62 -9.59
C PRO A 291 -31.03 -17.85 -8.26
N ASN A 292 -31.40 -16.56 -8.31
CA ASN A 292 -31.58 -15.66 -7.15
C ASN A 292 -30.33 -15.32 -6.34
N ILE A 293 -29.13 -15.41 -6.93
CA ILE A 293 -27.90 -14.97 -6.28
C ILE A 293 -27.94 -13.45 -5.93
N ILE A 294 -27.34 -13.08 -4.81
CA ILE A 294 -27.09 -11.68 -4.45
C ILE A 294 -26.00 -11.13 -5.38
N ASP A 295 -26.31 -10.05 -6.09
CA ASP A 295 -25.34 -9.29 -6.87
C ASP A 295 -25.66 -7.79 -6.76
N HIS A 296 -24.89 -6.96 -7.48
CA HIS A 296 -25.00 -5.51 -7.51
C HIS A 296 -26.44 -4.98 -7.70
N SER A 297 -27.34 -5.77 -8.28
CA SER A 297 -28.74 -5.40 -8.48
C SER A 297 -29.41 -4.94 -7.19
N ILE A 298 -29.05 -5.50 -6.02
CA ILE A 298 -29.67 -5.06 -4.75
C ILE A 298 -29.39 -3.59 -4.41
N LEU A 299 -28.23 -3.08 -4.83
CA LEU A 299 -27.84 -1.69 -4.59
C LEU A 299 -28.56 -0.78 -5.58
N VAL A 300 -28.72 -1.23 -6.82
CA VAL A 300 -29.45 -0.50 -7.87
C VAL A 300 -30.94 -0.44 -7.55
N GLU A 301 -31.56 -1.57 -7.19
CA GLU A 301 -32.96 -1.67 -6.76
C GLU A 301 -33.25 -0.79 -5.54
N ASN A 302 -32.26 -0.60 -4.66
CA ASN A 302 -32.34 0.29 -3.52
C ASN A 302 -31.98 1.77 -3.84
N ASN A 303 -31.87 2.13 -5.13
CA ASN A 303 -31.52 3.48 -5.60
C ASN A 303 -30.21 4.03 -5.01
N GLN A 304 -29.20 3.19 -4.81
CA GLN A 304 -27.92 3.61 -4.21
C GLN A 304 -26.85 3.96 -5.23
N VAL A 305 -26.97 3.51 -6.49
CA VAL A 305 -25.90 3.58 -7.51
C VAL A 305 -26.19 4.67 -8.53
N VAL A 306 -25.23 5.57 -8.76
CA VAL A 306 -25.31 6.63 -9.78
C VAL A 306 -24.37 6.42 -10.95
N LYS A 307 -23.34 5.58 -10.79
CA LYS A 307 -22.42 5.22 -11.87
C LYS A 307 -21.87 3.81 -11.66
N ALA A 308 -21.64 3.09 -12.75
CA ALA A 308 -20.79 1.90 -12.75
C ALA A 308 -19.69 1.98 -13.82
N THR A 309 -18.50 1.54 -13.47
CA THR A 309 -17.41 1.23 -14.40
C THR A 309 -17.26 -0.28 -14.45
N ALA A 310 -17.57 -0.90 -15.60
CA ALA A 310 -17.64 -2.36 -15.71
C ALA A 310 -17.30 -2.92 -17.10
N SER A 311 -16.91 -4.19 -17.14
CA SER A 311 -16.63 -4.90 -18.41
C SER A 311 -17.83 -5.65 -18.96
N TYR A 312 -18.66 -6.22 -18.09
CA TYR A 312 -19.87 -6.96 -18.47
C TYR A 312 -21.09 -6.38 -17.74
N PRO A 313 -21.59 -5.20 -18.17
CA PRO A 313 -22.69 -4.51 -17.49
C PRO A 313 -24.09 -4.93 -17.96
N VAL A 314 -24.21 -5.60 -19.12
CA VAL A 314 -25.49 -5.88 -19.77
C VAL A 314 -25.83 -7.37 -19.81
N SER A 315 -27.13 -7.67 -19.77
CA SER A 315 -27.65 -9.01 -19.96
C SER A 315 -27.33 -9.54 -21.36
N PRO A 316 -26.98 -10.83 -21.52
CA PRO A 316 -26.88 -11.46 -22.82
C PRO A 316 -28.25 -11.68 -23.48
N SER A 317 -29.36 -11.43 -22.76
CA SER A 317 -30.73 -11.60 -23.24
C SER A 317 -31.51 -10.29 -23.13
N ALA A 318 -31.82 -9.69 -24.28
CA ALA A 318 -32.62 -8.46 -24.36
C ALA A 318 -34.03 -8.60 -23.74
N SER A 319 -34.57 -9.82 -23.65
CA SER A 319 -35.86 -10.10 -23.00
C SER A 319 -35.79 -10.17 -21.47
N ARG A 320 -34.59 -10.09 -20.89
CA ARG A 320 -34.34 -10.18 -19.44
C ARG A 320 -33.28 -9.13 -19.05
N PRO A 321 -33.62 -7.84 -19.08
CA PRO A 321 -32.69 -6.79 -18.66
C PRO A 321 -32.36 -6.93 -17.17
N SER A 322 -31.15 -6.56 -16.78
CA SER A 322 -30.76 -6.40 -15.38
C SER A 322 -31.37 -5.14 -14.77
N ALA A 323 -31.42 -5.06 -13.43
CA ALA A 323 -31.84 -3.84 -12.73
C ALA A 323 -31.00 -2.61 -13.14
N PHE A 324 -29.71 -2.81 -13.42
CA PHE A 324 -28.81 -1.76 -13.89
C PHE A 324 -29.18 -1.27 -15.28
N GLU A 325 -29.48 -2.16 -16.23
CA GLU A 325 -29.92 -1.77 -17.58
C GLU A 325 -31.22 -0.96 -17.53
N GLU A 326 -32.17 -1.36 -16.68
CA GLU A 326 -33.41 -0.63 -16.51
C GLU A 326 -33.16 0.78 -15.93
N ALA A 327 -32.32 0.89 -14.89
CA ALA A 327 -31.94 2.17 -14.30
C ALA A 327 -31.20 3.07 -15.30
N TYR A 328 -30.28 2.50 -16.09
CA TYR A 328 -29.53 3.23 -17.12
C TYR A 328 -30.47 3.78 -18.20
N ASN A 329 -31.41 2.97 -18.67
CA ASN A 329 -32.41 3.39 -19.66
C ASN A 329 -33.38 4.46 -19.13
N ARG A 330 -33.60 4.51 -17.82
CA ARG A 330 -34.34 5.59 -17.15
C ARG A 330 -33.50 6.86 -16.91
N GLY A 331 -32.20 6.83 -17.16
CA GLY A 331 -31.28 7.94 -16.90
C GLY A 331 -30.93 8.13 -15.42
N GLU A 332 -31.09 7.09 -14.60
CA GLU A 332 -30.84 7.12 -13.14
C GLU A 332 -29.39 6.77 -12.80
N THR A 333 -28.67 6.11 -13.70
CA THR A 333 -27.27 5.71 -13.52
C THR A 333 -26.46 5.89 -14.81
N GLU A 334 -25.17 6.16 -14.67
CA GLU A 334 -24.20 6.26 -15.75
C GLU A 334 -23.38 4.97 -15.89
N LEU A 335 -22.88 4.70 -17.10
CA LEU A 335 -22.06 3.53 -17.39
C LEU A 335 -20.78 3.91 -18.13
N GLU A 336 -19.64 3.50 -17.58
CA GLU A 336 -18.35 3.47 -18.27
C GLU A 336 -18.01 2.02 -18.59
N VAL A 337 -18.04 1.66 -19.88
CA VAL A 337 -17.66 0.31 -20.32
C VAL A 337 -16.15 0.24 -20.53
N VAL A 338 -15.51 -0.75 -19.90
CA VAL A 338 -14.07 -0.96 -19.97
C VAL A 338 -13.77 -2.43 -20.26
N PRO A 339 -12.93 -2.78 -21.24
CA PRO A 339 -12.55 -4.18 -21.46
C PRO A 339 -11.99 -4.83 -20.19
N GLN A 340 -12.35 -6.09 -19.92
CA GLN A 340 -11.99 -6.79 -18.68
C GLN A 340 -10.49 -6.71 -18.34
N GLY A 341 -9.61 -6.96 -19.33
CA GLY A 341 -8.16 -6.86 -19.15
C GLY A 341 -7.71 -5.43 -18.86
N THR A 342 -8.30 -4.44 -19.53
CA THR A 342 -8.05 -3.02 -19.26
C THR A 342 -8.54 -2.61 -17.87
N LEU A 343 -9.69 -3.10 -17.41
CA LEU A 343 -10.21 -2.83 -16.07
C LEU A 343 -9.25 -3.37 -15.00
N ALA A 344 -8.79 -4.61 -15.16
CA ALA A 344 -7.80 -5.21 -14.25
C ALA A 344 -6.50 -4.41 -14.23
N GLU A 345 -5.98 -4.02 -15.40
CA GLU A 345 -4.73 -3.26 -15.49
C GLU A 345 -4.88 -1.81 -14.99
N ARG A 346 -6.05 -1.19 -15.13
CA ARG A 346 -6.36 0.12 -14.53
C ARG A 346 -6.39 0.04 -13.01
N LEU A 347 -7.02 -0.99 -12.43
CA LEU A 347 -6.98 -1.23 -10.98
C LEU A 347 -5.55 -1.48 -10.50
N ARG A 348 -4.80 -2.37 -11.17
CA ARG A 348 -3.39 -2.65 -10.84
C ARG A 348 -2.54 -1.38 -10.93
N SER A 349 -2.75 -0.57 -11.96
CA SER A 349 -2.05 0.69 -12.18
C SER A 349 -2.33 1.69 -11.07
N GLY A 350 -3.60 1.89 -10.69
CA GLY A 350 -3.95 2.78 -9.59
C GLY A 350 -3.41 2.27 -8.25
N GLY A 351 -3.50 0.97 -7.99
CA GLY A 351 -2.91 0.37 -6.79
C GLY A 351 -1.40 0.50 -6.71
N ALA A 352 -0.70 0.43 -7.84
CA ALA A 352 0.77 0.52 -7.91
C ALA A 352 1.32 1.94 -8.14
N GLY A 353 0.47 2.98 -8.13
CA GLY A 353 0.91 4.37 -8.39
C GLY A 353 1.33 4.63 -9.86
N VAL A 354 0.86 3.83 -10.82
CA VAL A 354 0.97 4.12 -12.26
C VAL A 354 -0.20 5.00 -12.67
N ALA A 355 0.07 6.25 -13.03
CA ALA A 355 -0.98 7.20 -13.42
C ALA A 355 -1.73 6.77 -14.69
N ALA A 356 -1.01 6.30 -15.71
CA ALA A 356 -1.58 5.85 -16.96
C ALA A 356 -0.67 4.86 -17.71
N PHE A 357 -1.26 4.06 -18.59
CA PHE A 357 -0.56 3.12 -19.45
C PHE A 357 -1.20 3.07 -20.85
N TYR A 358 -0.40 2.70 -21.85
CA TYR A 358 -0.89 2.45 -23.21
C TYR A 358 -1.27 0.98 -23.38
N THR A 359 -2.42 0.73 -24.00
CA THR A 359 -2.89 -0.62 -24.34
C THR A 359 -3.44 -0.66 -25.77
N PRO A 360 -3.21 -1.74 -26.53
CA PRO A 360 -3.82 -1.88 -27.87
C PRO A 360 -5.31 -2.23 -27.76
N THR A 361 -5.77 -2.68 -26.59
CA THR A 361 -7.12 -3.18 -26.37
C THR A 361 -8.14 -2.05 -26.53
N GLY A 362 -8.98 -2.12 -27.56
CA GLY A 362 -10.02 -1.14 -27.85
C GLY A 362 -9.61 -0.04 -28.84
N ALA A 363 -8.34 0.00 -29.28
CA ALA A 363 -7.90 0.90 -30.34
C ALA A 363 -8.68 0.66 -31.64
N GLY A 364 -9.13 1.75 -32.29
CA GLY A 364 -9.96 1.68 -33.49
C GLY A 364 -11.42 1.29 -33.26
N THR A 365 -11.89 1.26 -32.00
CA THR A 365 -13.29 0.98 -31.64
C THR A 365 -13.88 2.16 -30.85
N LEU A 366 -15.19 2.11 -30.56
CA LEU A 366 -15.87 3.09 -29.69
C LEU A 366 -15.19 3.23 -28.31
N LEU A 367 -14.54 2.17 -27.81
CA LEU A 367 -13.83 2.18 -26.53
C LEU A 367 -12.59 3.09 -26.52
N GLY A 368 -12.06 3.42 -27.71
CA GLY A 368 -10.92 4.32 -27.90
C GLY A 368 -11.29 5.76 -28.21
N GLU A 369 -12.57 6.06 -28.44
CA GLU A 369 -13.01 7.42 -28.78
C GLU A 369 -12.77 8.38 -27.61
N GLY A 370 -12.21 9.56 -27.91
CA GLY A 370 -11.89 10.58 -26.92
C GLY A 370 -10.64 10.32 -26.07
N LYS A 371 -9.95 9.19 -26.26
CA LYS A 371 -8.69 8.87 -25.55
C LYS A 371 -7.46 9.31 -26.34
N GLU A 372 -6.37 9.61 -25.64
CA GLU A 372 -5.06 9.82 -26.29
C GLU A 372 -4.64 8.51 -26.99
N ALA A 373 -4.22 8.62 -28.24
CA ALA A 373 -3.77 7.49 -29.04
C ALA A 373 -2.33 7.70 -29.51
N ARG A 374 -1.55 6.61 -29.55
CA ARG A 374 -0.17 6.60 -30.08
C ARG A 374 0.09 5.36 -30.91
N ILE A 375 0.95 5.53 -31.92
CA ILE A 375 1.54 4.40 -32.65
C ILE A 375 2.84 4.04 -31.93
N ILE A 376 2.92 2.81 -31.40
CA ILE A 376 4.12 2.26 -30.77
C ILE A 376 4.51 1.02 -31.56
N ASP A 377 5.73 1.01 -32.09
CA ASP A 377 6.27 -0.07 -32.93
C ASP A 377 5.31 -0.50 -34.06
N GLY A 378 4.64 0.49 -34.68
CA GLY A 378 3.74 0.28 -35.82
C GLY A 378 2.34 -0.25 -35.47
N LYS A 379 1.95 -0.28 -34.19
CA LYS A 379 0.60 -0.66 -33.75
C LYS A 379 -0.08 0.50 -33.02
N ASP A 380 -1.40 0.59 -33.15
CA ASP A 380 -2.21 1.58 -32.44
C ASP A 380 -2.42 1.19 -30.97
N TYR A 381 -2.20 2.14 -30.08
CA TYR A 381 -2.47 2.05 -28.65
C TYR A 381 -3.32 3.22 -28.20
N ILE A 382 -4.14 3.00 -27.18
CA ILE A 382 -4.90 4.04 -26.47
C ILE A 382 -4.41 4.16 -25.03
N LEU A 383 -4.43 5.38 -24.49
CA LEU A 383 -4.08 5.68 -23.10
C LEU A 383 -5.25 5.35 -22.18
N GLU A 384 -4.97 4.61 -21.11
CA GLU A 384 -5.90 4.30 -20.02
C GLU A 384 -5.30 4.77 -18.69
N THR A 385 -6.16 5.23 -17.78
CA THR A 385 -5.73 5.80 -16.48
C THR A 385 -5.96 4.83 -15.33
N GLY A 386 -5.06 4.84 -14.35
CA GLY A 386 -5.20 4.08 -13.11
C GLY A 386 -6.52 4.38 -12.39
N LEU A 387 -7.11 3.37 -11.77
CA LEU A 387 -8.34 3.47 -10.98
C LEU A 387 -8.03 3.38 -9.48
N ARG A 388 -8.64 4.26 -8.70
CA ARG A 388 -8.65 4.23 -7.22
C ARG A 388 -10.10 4.25 -6.74
N ALA A 389 -10.32 3.69 -5.57
CA ALA A 389 -11.60 3.71 -4.86
C ALA A 389 -11.41 4.17 -3.41
N ASP A 390 -12.48 4.71 -2.81
CA ASP A 390 -12.48 5.05 -1.39
C ASP A 390 -12.60 3.77 -0.55
N PHE A 391 -13.48 2.86 -1.00
CA PHE A 391 -13.72 1.57 -0.35
C PHE A 391 -13.56 0.40 -1.32
N CYS A 392 -13.25 -0.76 -0.78
CA CYS A 392 -13.21 -2.03 -1.49
C CYS A 392 -13.87 -3.11 -0.64
N ILE A 393 -14.84 -3.83 -1.21
CA ILE A 393 -15.44 -5.01 -0.58
C ILE A 393 -15.04 -6.25 -1.38
N ILE A 394 -14.33 -7.17 -0.70
CA ILE A 394 -13.74 -8.37 -1.30
C ILE A 394 -14.09 -9.64 -0.54
N ARG A 395 -13.95 -10.77 -1.22
CA ARG A 395 -14.25 -12.11 -0.72
C ARG A 395 -12.99 -13.00 -0.68
N GLY A 396 -12.55 -13.37 0.51
CA GLY A 396 -11.48 -14.35 0.75
C GLY A 396 -12.02 -15.74 1.12
N TYR A 397 -11.17 -16.77 1.10
CA TYR A 397 -11.50 -18.06 1.71
C TYR A 397 -11.22 -18.02 3.21
N LYS A 398 -9.98 -17.72 3.58
CA LYS A 398 -9.57 -17.47 4.97
C LYS A 398 -8.79 -16.17 5.04
N ALA A 399 -8.82 -15.53 6.21
CA ALA A 399 -7.88 -14.50 6.56
C ALA A 399 -7.26 -14.76 7.93
N ASP A 400 -6.02 -14.33 8.16
CA ASP A 400 -5.51 -14.23 9.53
C ASP A 400 -5.92 -12.90 10.18
N THR A 401 -5.70 -12.76 11.49
CA THR A 401 -6.05 -11.53 12.23
C THR A 401 -5.21 -10.30 11.81
N LEU A 402 -4.09 -10.49 11.11
CA LEU A 402 -3.28 -9.42 10.52
C LEU A 402 -3.82 -8.94 9.17
N GLY A 403 -4.78 -9.67 8.58
CA GLY A 403 -5.44 -9.33 7.32
C GLY A 403 -4.90 -10.05 6.09
N ASN A 404 -3.97 -11.00 6.24
CA ASN A 404 -3.51 -11.78 5.10
C ASN A 404 -4.64 -12.67 4.58
N VAL A 405 -4.86 -12.67 3.26
CA VAL A 405 -5.98 -13.40 2.64
C VAL A 405 -5.48 -14.48 1.69
N VAL A 406 -6.09 -15.67 1.82
CA VAL A 406 -5.99 -16.76 0.84
C VAL A 406 -7.32 -16.96 0.14
N TYR A 407 -7.28 -17.40 -1.12
CA TYR A 407 -8.46 -17.59 -1.97
C TYR A 407 -8.58 -19.04 -2.45
N LYS A 408 -9.77 -19.45 -2.89
CA LYS A 408 -10.05 -20.82 -3.33
C LYS A 408 -10.56 -20.85 -4.78
N GLY A 409 -9.73 -21.39 -5.69
CA GLY A 409 -10.09 -21.54 -7.09
C GLY A 409 -10.36 -20.19 -7.78
N THR A 410 -11.40 -20.12 -8.60
CA THR A 410 -11.74 -18.93 -9.39
C THR A 410 -12.36 -17.78 -8.59
N SER A 411 -12.60 -17.95 -7.28
CA SER A 411 -13.02 -16.84 -6.40
C SER A 411 -11.93 -15.77 -6.25
N ARG A 412 -10.67 -16.09 -6.57
CA ARG A 412 -9.56 -15.13 -6.52
C ARG A 412 -9.78 -13.93 -7.44
N ASN A 413 -10.05 -14.18 -8.72
CA ASN A 413 -10.34 -13.17 -9.77
C ASN A 413 -9.79 -11.74 -9.52
N PHE A 414 -10.66 -10.73 -9.38
CA PHE A 414 -10.33 -9.32 -9.18
C PHE A 414 -10.03 -8.96 -7.72
N ASN A 415 -10.28 -9.86 -6.76
CA ASN A 415 -10.17 -9.55 -5.34
C ASN A 415 -8.79 -8.95 -4.95
N PRO A 416 -7.65 -9.59 -5.28
CA PRO A 416 -6.34 -9.04 -4.91
C PRO A 416 -6.05 -7.69 -5.53
N VAL A 417 -6.34 -7.53 -6.83
CA VAL A 417 -6.01 -6.29 -7.54
C VAL A 417 -6.87 -5.12 -7.06
N MET A 418 -8.14 -5.36 -6.71
CA MET A 418 -9.02 -4.34 -6.14
C MET A 418 -8.60 -3.90 -4.74
N ALA A 419 -8.08 -4.81 -3.91
CA ALA A 419 -7.59 -4.50 -2.57
C ALA A 419 -6.46 -3.46 -2.60
N THR A 420 -5.54 -3.58 -3.56
CA THR A 420 -4.43 -2.63 -3.71
C THR A 420 -4.87 -1.23 -4.17
N ALA A 421 -6.07 -1.12 -4.76
CA ALA A 421 -6.56 0.07 -5.44
C ALA A 421 -7.55 0.89 -4.59
N ALA A 422 -7.67 0.62 -3.29
CA ALA A 422 -8.59 1.33 -2.40
C ALA A 422 -7.90 1.87 -1.15
N GLU A 423 -8.51 2.90 -0.55
CA GLU A 423 -8.08 3.43 0.74
C GLU A 423 -8.48 2.50 1.90
N ILE A 424 -9.73 2.02 1.89
CA ILE A 424 -10.23 1.07 2.89
C ILE A 424 -10.70 -0.22 2.21
N THR A 425 -10.00 -1.32 2.46
CA THR A 425 -10.40 -2.67 2.03
C THR A 425 -11.03 -3.44 3.17
N VAL A 426 -12.24 -3.94 2.92
CA VAL A 426 -13.00 -4.82 3.81
C VAL A 426 -13.14 -6.19 3.14
N VAL A 427 -12.65 -7.22 3.83
CA VAL A 427 -12.74 -8.61 3.34
C VAL A 427 -13.74 -9.40 4.16
N GLU A 428 -14.63 -10.11 3.48
CA GLU A 428 -15.39 -11.19 4.10
C GLU A 428 -14.75 -12.56 3.83
N VAL A 429 -14.67 -13.39 4.86
CA VAL A 429 -14.03 -14.71 4.83
C VAL A 429 -14.92 -15.78 5.44
N ASP A 430 -14.66 -17.05 5.11
CA ASP A 430 -15.33 -18.18 5.76
C ASP A 430 -14.79 -18.42 7.17
N GLU A 431 -13.50 -18.14 7.36
CA GLU A 431 -12.77 -18.47 8.57
C GLU A 431 -11.70 -17.41 8.82
N ILE A 432 -11.62 -16.95 10.07
CA ILE A 432 -10.46 -16.21 10.57
C ILE A 432 -9.56 -17.19 11.32
N VAL A 433 -8.27 -17.14 11.03
CA VAL A 433 -7.22 -17.96 11.64
C VAL A 433 -6.19 -17.10 12.36
N GLU A 434 -5.32 -17.71 13.16
CA GLU A 434 -4.23 -16.98 13.80
C GLU A 434 -3.05 -16.77 12.83
N PRO A 435 -2.27 -15.68 12.98
CA PRO A 435 -1.07 -15.46 12.19
C PRO A 435 -0.13 -16.65 12.28
N GLY A 436 0.44 -17.05 11.15
CA GLY A 436 1.29 -18.24 11.01
C GLY A 436 0.53 -19.54 10.71
N GLN A 437 -0.81 -19.53 10.74
CA GLN A 437 -1.62 -20.67 10.26
C GLN A 437 -1.83 -20.66 8.74
N LEU A 438 -1.58 -19.53 8.06
CA LEU A 438 -1.52 -19.41 6.61
C LEU A 438 -0.07 -19.56 6.15
N GLY A 439 0.18 -20.36 5.11
CA GLY A 439 1.50 -20.50 4.54
C GLY A 439 1.97 -19.18 3.87
N PRO A 440 3.22 -18.74 4.05
CA PRO A 440 3.72 -17.47 3.53
C PRO A 440 3.69 -17.38 1.98
N GLU A 441 3.78 -18.52 1.30
CA GLU A 441 3.67 -18.65 -0.17
C GLU A 441 2.22 -18.78 -0.66
N GLU A 442 1.29 -19.05 0.26
CA GLU A 442 -0.14 -19.22 -0.08
C GLU A 442 -0.90 -17.90 0.02
N ILE A 443 -0.38 -16.94 0.81
CA ILE A 443 -0.93 -15.59 0.98
C ILE A 443 -0.90 -14.88 -0.37
N VAL A 444 -2.07 -14.39 -0.80
CA VAL A 444 -2.23 -13.73 -2.10
C VAL A 444 -2.43 -12.23 -1.93
N THR A 445 -3.21 -11.84 -0.92
CA THR A 445 -3.36 -10.43 -0.54
C THR A 445 -2.74 -10.26 0.84
N PRO A 446 -1.53 -9.67 0.89
CA PRO A 446 -0.88 -9.34 2.15
C PRO A 446 -1.75 -8.45 3.03
N GLY A 447 -1.65 -8.64 4.35
CA GLY A 447 -2.48 -7.95 5.32
C GLY A 447 -2.32 -6.44 5.34
N LEU A 448 -1.22 -5.90 4.82
CA LEU A 448 -1.03 -4.46 4.65
C LEU A 448 -2.09 -3.80 3.75
N PHE A 449 -2.69 -4.56 2.81
CA PHE A 449 -3.76 -4.06 1.93
C PHE A 449 -5.17 -4.22 2.51
N VAL A 450 -5.31 -4.84 3.68
CA VAL A 450 -6.60 -5.16 4.30
C VAL A 450 -6.73 -4.37 5.59
N ASN A 451 -7.79 -3.56 5.68
CA ASN A 451 -8.08 -2.74 6.84
C ASN A 451 -9.07 -3.44 7.78
N ARG A 452 -10.01 -4.23 7.23
CA ARG A 452 -11.12 -4.81 7.99
C ARG A 452 -11.47 -6.21 7.51
N ILE A 453 -11.81 -7.08 8.45
CA ILE A 453 -12.11 -8.49 8.23
C ILE A 453 -13.43 -8.81 8.90
N VAL A 454 -14.31 -9.48 8.18
CA VAL A 454 -15.60 -9.95 8.69
C VAL A 454 -15.75 -11.44 8.39
N VAL A 455 -16.16 -12.23 9.39
CA VAL A 455 -16.56 -13.61 9.14
C VAL A 455 -17.98 -13.61 8.57
N ARG A 456 -18.17 -14.28 7.44
CA ARG A 456 -19.51 -14.51 6.91
C ARG A 456 -20.29 -15.40 7.88
N PRO A 457 -21.50 -15.01 8.33
CA PRO A 457 -22.30 -15.85 9.22
C PRO A 457 -22.58 -17.22 8.61
N ALA A 458 -22.53 -18.28 9.43
CA ALA A 458 -22.68 -19.66 8.95
C ALA A 458 -24.08 -19.95 8.35
N ASP A 459 -25.09 -19.18 8.77
CA ASP A 459 -26.47 -19.22 8.30
C ASP A 459 -26.76 -18.21 7.18
N PHE A 460 -25.78 -17.38 6.78
CA PHE A 460 -25.98 -16.41 5.70
C PHE A 460 -26.11 -17.11 4.35
N SER A 461 -27.24 -16.85 3.68
CA SER A 461 -27.47 -17.27 2.31
C SER A 461 -26.94 -16.23 1.31
N ALA A 462 -26.11 -16.68 0.36
CA ALA A 462 -25.72 -15.88 -0.80
C ALA A 462 -26.87 -15.69 -1.82
N TYR A 463 -28.04 -16.23 -1.54
CA TYR A 463 -29.24 -16.20 -2.38
C TYR A 463 -30.36 -15.46 -1.67
N LEU A 464 -31.10 -14.65 -2.42
CA LEU A 464 -32.34 -14.07 -1.95
C LEU A 464 -33.35 -15.17 -1.63
N GLU A 465 -34.04 -15.03 -0.50
CA GLU A 465 -35.22 -15.84 -0.18
C GLU A 465 -36.31 -15.59 -1.23
N ILE A 466 -37.00 -16.65 -1.66
CA ILE A 466 -38.05 -16.62 -2.68
C ILE A 466 -39.38 -16.20 -2.08
#